data_AF-A0A1V2PXZ2-F1
#
_entry.id   AF-A0A1V2PXZ2-F1
#
_cell.length_a   1.000
_cell.length_b   1.000
_cell.length_c   1.000
_cell.angle_alpha   90.00
_cell.angle_beta   90.00
_cell.angle_gamma   90.00
#
_symmetry.space_group_name_H-M   'P 1'
#
loop_
_entity.id
_entity.type
_entity.pdbx_description
1 polymer ?
#
loop_
_entity_poly.entity_id
_entity_poly.type
_entity_poly.pdbx_seq_one_letter_code
_entity_poly.pdbx_strand_id
1 'polypeptide(L)'
;MLGAFVVAFVVTRLVTRMIRAGRGPFRDVSAGGVHVHHQVFGIFLILGTGAVSLVFHPADGWADATAVAFGIGAALTLDEFALWLRLDDVYWGPEGRQSVDAVLVAVVIGLLMLAGFSPFDDDPDDGSLAAVLVVAVNLVFAVVAILKGRALLGICGLFVPLLALVATCRVARPGSPWARRWYPPGSRRLAKARRRFPPGRRNRWDPLVDLFTGSR
;
A
#
# COMPACT_ATOMS: atom_id res chain seq x y z
N MET A 1 -0.59 8.26 14.82
CA MET A 1 -0.42 8.11 13.37
C MET A 1 -1.43 7.16 12.70
N LEU A 2 -1.35 5.83 12.90
CA LEU A 2 -2.19 4.86 12.15
C LEU A 2 -3.69 5.10 12.28
N GLY A 3 -4.19 5.38 13.49
CA GLY A 3 -5.60 5.73 13.69
C GLY A 3 -6.03 6.95 12.88
N ALA A 4 -5.21 8.01 12.88
CA ALA A 4 -5.46 9.22 12.09
C ALA A 4 -5.45 8.93 10.58
N PHE A 5 -4.52 8.08 10.11
CA PHE A 5 -4.47 7.62 8.72
C PHE A 5 -5.76 6.90 8.30
N VAL A 6 -6.21 5.91 9.08
CA VAL A 6 -7.42 5.15 8.76
C VAL A 6 -8.66 6.05 8.76
N VAL A 7 -8.81 6.90 9.77
CA VAL A 7 -9.94 7.83 9.86
C VAL A 7 -9.93 8.81 8.70
N ALA A 8 -8.78 9.44 8.41
CA ALA A 8 -8.65 10.39 7.31
C ALA A 8 -8.94 9.74 5.96
N PHE A 9 -8.48 8.52 5.72
CA PHE A 9 -8.77 7.78 4.49
C PHE A 9 -10.28 7.56 4.33
N VAL A 10 -10.95 7.04 5.36
CA VAL A 10 -12.40 6.80 5.32
C VAL A 10 -13.17 8.11 5.12
N VAL A 11 -12.82 9.17 5.86
CA VAL A 11 -13.46 10.49 5.74
C VAL A 11 -13.29 11.04 4.33
N THR A 12 -12.07 11.04 3.80
CA THR A 12 -11.77 11.54 2.45
C THR A 12 -12.58 10.78 1.41
N ARG A 13 -12.64 9.45 1.52
CA ARG A 13 -13.41 8.60 0.60
C ARG A 13 -14.91 8.88 0.65
N LEU A 14 -15.45 9.16 1.83
CA LEU A 14 -16.84 9.52 1.99
C LEU A 14 -17.12 10.91 1.39
N VAL A 15 -16.23 11.87 1.60
CA VAL A 15 -16.34 13.23 1.06
C VAL A 15 -16.28 13.22 -0.46
N THR A 16 -15.31 12.56 -1.08
CA THR A 16 -15.20 12.46 -2.56
C THR A 16 -16.43 11.77 -3.16
N ARG A 17 -16.96 10.73 -2.49
CA ARG A 17 -18.21 10.08 -2.90
C ARG A 17 -19.42 11.01 -2.78
N MET A 18 -19.48 11.84 -1.74
CA MET A 18 -20.57 12.81 -1.54
C MET A 18 -20.52 13.91 -2.60
N ILE A 19 -19.34 14.46 -2.89
CA ILE A 19 -19.12 15.46 -3.97
C ILE A 19 -19.61 14.90 -5.30
N ARG A 20 -19.19 13.68 -5.66
CA ARG A 20 -19.62 13.01 -6.90
C ARG A 20 -21.15 12.80 -6.95
N ALA A 21 -21.77 12.50 -5.81
CA ALA A 21 -23.20 12.30 -5.72
C ALA A 21 -24.00 13.62 -5.67
N GLY A 22 -23.34 14.79 -5.70
CA GLY A 22 -23.98 16.10 -5.55
C GLY A 22 -24.61 16.30 -4.17
N ARG A 23 -24.11 15.61 -3.14
CA ARG A 23 -24.68 15.63 -1.78
C ARG A 23 -23.76 16.37 -0.81
N GLY A 24 -24.36 17.18 0.06
CA GLY A 24 -23.66 17.88 1.13
C GLY A 24 -23.03 19.22 0.70
N PRO A 25 -22.37 19.92 1.64
CA PRO A 25 -21.79 21.25 1.39
C PRO A 25 -20.42 21.20 0.68
N PHE A 26 -19.89 20.01 0.42
CA PHE A 26 -18.55 19.81 -0.11
C PHE A 26 -18.50 20.10 -1.62
N ARG A 27 -17.39 20.70 -2.06
CA ARG A 27 -17.14 21.01 -3.47
C ARG A 27 -15.68 20.79 -3.80
N ASP A 28 -15.43 20.62 -5.08
CA ASP A 28 -14.11 20.59 -5.66
C ASP A 28 -13.34 21.88 -5.39
N VAL A 29 -12.05 21.75 -5.09
CA VAL A 29 -11.14 22.89 -4.90
C VAL A 29 -10.49 23.20 -6.25
N SER A 30 -10.43 24.48 -6.61
CA SER A 30 -9.74 24.92 -7.83
C SER A 30 -9.00 26.23 -7.60
N ALA A 31 -7.81 26.34 -8.18
CA ALA A 31 -6.98 27.53 -8.12
C ALA A 31 -6.56 27.93 -9.54
N GLY A 32 -6.88 29.15 -9.97
CA GLY A 32 -6.54 29.62 -11.32
C GLY A 32 -7.16 28.79 -12.46
N GLY A 33 -8.31 28.16 -12.23
CA GLY A 33 -8.95 27.25 -13.19
C GLY A 33 -8.44 25.81 -13.18
N VAL A 34 -7.45 25.49 -12.35
CA VAL A 34 -6.92 24.13 -12.19
C VAL A 34 -7.57 23.44 -10.99
N HIS A 35 -8.12 22.25 -11.19
CA HIS A 35 -8.64 21.42 -10.11
C HIS A 35 -7.50 20.88 -9.25
N VAL A 36 -7.56 21.13 -7.94
CA VAL A 36 -6.54 20.71 -6.99
C VAL A 36 -7.02 19.46 -6.28
N HIS A 37 -6.38 18.34 -6.59
CA HIS A 37 -6.64 17.08 -5.93
C HIS A 37 -6.15 17.10 -4.48
N HIS A 38 -6.87 16.45 -3.57
CA HIS A 38 -6.54 16.45 -2.14
C HIS A 38 -5.20 15.79 -1.82
N GLN A 39 -4.71 14.91 -2.71
CA GLN A 39 -3.35 14.35 -2.63
C GLN A 39 -2.26 15.43 -2.57
N VAL A 40 -2.47 16.60 -3.17
CA VAL A 40 -1.48 17.70 -3.15
C VAL A 40 -1.26 18.19 -1.71
N PHE A 41 -2.35 18.39 -0.96
CA PHE A 41 -2.27 18.74 0.46
C PHE A 41 -1.64 17.60 1.28
N GLY A 42 -1.95 16.36 0.92
CA GLY A 42 -1.34 15.17 1.52
C GLY A 42 0.18 15.16 1.42
N ILE A 43 0.72 15.45 0.23
CA ILE A 43 2.16 15.51 -0.03
C ILE A 43 2.81 16.60 0.81
N PHE A 44 2.24 17.81 0.85
CA PHE A 44 2.78 18.90 1.68
C PHE A 44 2.76 18.55 3.17
N LEU A 45 1.71 17.89 3.66
CA LEU A 45 1.66 17.41 5.04
C LEU A 45 2.77 16.39 5.33
N ILE A 46 2.98 15.40 4.45
CA ILE A 46 4.04 14.39 4.64
C ILE A 46 5.41 15.05 4.62
N LEU A 47 5.70 15.90 3.64
CA LEU A 47 6.98 16.59 3.52
C LEU A 47 7.24 17.53 4.72
N GLY A 48 6.23 18.30 5.11
CA GLY A 48 6.33 19.23 6.24
C GLY A 48 6.52 18.52 7.57
N THR A 49 5.69 17.51 7.88
CA THR A 49 5.82 16.74 9.13
C THR A 49 7.07 15.88 9.16
N GLY A 50 7.50 15.32 8.03
CA GLY A 50 8.78 14.63 7.89
C GLY A 50 9.95 15.57 8.17
N ALA A 51 9.97 16.76 7.56
CA ALA A 51 10.99 17.76 7.82
C ALA A 51 10.99 18.21 9.29
N VAL A 52 9.81 18.47 9.86
CA VAL A 52 9.67 18.84 11.28
C VAL A 52 10.23 17.74 12.19
N SER A 53 9.89 16.49 11.91
CA SER A 53 10.37 15.35 12.69
C SER A 53 11.88 15.20 12.61
N LEU A 54 12.48 15.40 11.44
CA LEU A 54 13.93 15.24 11.21
C LEU A 54 14.76 16.40 11.75
N VAL A 55 14.24 17.62 11.72
CA VAL A 55 14.98 18.82 12.15
C VAL A 55 14.79 19.07 13.64
N PHE A 56 13.56 19.05 14.11
CA PHE A 56 13.23 19.55 15.45
C PHE A 56 13.09 18.43 16.49
N HIS A 57 13.00 17.16 16.09
CA HIS A 57 12.84 16.02 17.00
C HIS A 57 11.77 16.29 18.09
N PRO A 58 10.53 16.60 17.67
CA PRO A 58 9.50 17.07 18.59
C PRO A 58 9.25 16.06 19.72
N ALA A 59 9.07 16.57 20.94
CA ALA A 59 8.78 15.77 22.13
C ALA A 59 7.32 15.98 22.60
N ASP A 60 6.87 15.11 23.51
CA ASP A 60 5.56 15.17 24.14
C ASP A 60 4.41 15.29 23.12
N GLY A 61 3.42 16.16 23.38
CA GLY A 61 2.26 16.35 22.50
C GLY A 61 2.60 16.85 21.09
N TRP A 62 3.79 17.43 20.86
CA TRP A 62 4.22 17.81 19.52
C TRP A 62 4.62 16.62 18.67
N ALA A 63 5.17 15.57 19.29
CA ALA A 63 5.43 14.31 18.59
C ALA A 63 4.10 13.70 18.11
N ASP A 64 3.10 13.66 18.99
CA ASP A 64 1.77 13.14 18.67
C ASP A 64 1.08 13.94 17.58
N ALA A 65 1.10 15.27 17.67
CA ALA A 65 0.52 16.15 16.65
C ALA A 65 1.20 15.94 15.28
N THR A 66 2.52 15.85 15.26
CA THR A 66 3.30 15.58 14.05
C THR A 66 2.94 14.22 13.45
N ALA A 67 2.83 13.18 14.29
CA ALA A 67 2.45 11.83 13.88
C ALA A 67 1.00 11.74 13.38
N VAL A 68 0.07 12.52 13.95
CA VAL A 68 -1.32 12.63 13.48
C VAL A 68 -1.34 13.32 12.12
N ALA A 69 -0.69 14.47 11.98
CA ALA A 69 -0.62 15.21 10.72
C ALA A 69 0.05 14.41 9.60
N PHE A 70 1.13 13.67 9.90
CA PHE A 70 1.76 12.75 8.96
C PHE A 70 0.77 11.66 8.51
N GLY A 71 0.05 11.04 9.45
CA GLY A 71 -0.96 10.03 9.15
C GLY A 71 -2.09 10.55 8.24
N ILE A 72 -2.57 11.77 8.49
CA ILE A 72 -3.56 12.44 7.63
C ILE A 72 -2.96 12.67 6.23
N GLY A 73 -1.74 13.21 6.16
CA GLY A 73 -1.05 13.46 4.90
C GLY A 73 -0.89 12.19 4.06
N ALA A 74 -0.44 11.11 4.68
CA ALA A 74 -0.32 9.79 4.06
C ALA A 74 -1.67 9.27 3.53
N ALA A 75 -2.76 9.47 4.28
CA ALA A 75 -4.10 9.03 3.86
C ALA A 75 -4.59 9.79 2.62
N LEU A 76 -4.44 11.12 2.62
CA LEU A 76 -4.83 11.96 1.49
C LEU A 76 -4.03 11.62 0.23
N THR A 77 -2.73 11.38 0.35
CA THR A 77 -1.88 10.99 -0.77
C THR A 77 -2.21 9.60 -1.30
N LEU A 78 -2.45 8.62 -0.42
CA LEU A 78 -2.71 7.24 -0.84
C LEU A 78 -4.14 7.00 -1.36
N ASP A 79 -5.11 7.86 -1.03
CA ASP A 79 -6.48 7.73 -1.55
C ASP A 79 -6.51 7.78 -3.09
N GLU A 80 -5.61 8.56 -3.71
CA GLU A 80 -5.46 8.71 -5.15
C GLU A 80 -4.22 8.00 -5.73
N PHE A 81 -3.66 7.03 -5.00
CA PHE A 81 -2.45 6.31 -5.42
C PHE A 81 -2.49 5.80 -6.87
N ALA A 82 -3.66 5.38 -7.36
CA ALA A 82 -3.84 4.93 -8.74
C ALA A 82 -3.45 5.99 -9.79
N LEU A 83 -3.77 7.28 -9.57
CA LEU A 83 -3.47 8.39 -10.48
C LEU A 83 -1.97 8.69 -10.56
N TRP A 84 -1.25 8.51 -9.45
CA TRP A 84 0.22 8.62 -9.41
C TRP A 84 0.92 7.47 -10.12
N LEU A 85 0.42 6.24 -9.93
CA LEU A 85 1.07 5.05 -10.47
C LEU A 85 0.78 4.85 -11.97
N ARG A 86 -0.40 5.31 -12.43
CA ARG A 86 -0.82 5.27 -13.82
C ARG A 86 -1.32 6.65 -14.21
N LEU A 87 -0.47 7.40 -14.89
CA LEU A 87 -0.72 8.79 -15.32
C LEU A 87 -1.80 8.96 -16.40
N ASP A 88 -2.54 7.89 -16.75
CA ASP A 88 -3.62 7.91 -17.73
C ASP A 88 -4.97 8.00 -17.00
N ASP A 89 -5.76 9.04 -17.31
CA ASP A 89 -7.10 9.33 -16.76
C ASP A 89 -8.08 8.19 -17.00
N VAL A 90 -8.12 7.22 -16.09
CA VAL A 90 -9.15 6.18 -16.04
C VAL A 90 -9.70 6.08 -14.63
N TYR A 91 -10.37 7.15 -14.22
CA TYR A 91 -11.07 7.28 -12.94
C TYR A 91 -12.08 6.11 -12.69
N TRP A 92 -12.47 5.35 -13.73
CA TRP A 92 -13.61 4.41 -13.69
C TRP A 92 -13.31 2.95 -14.09
N GLY A 93 -12.05 2.52 -14.06
CA GLY A 93 -11.69 1.13 -14.32
C GLY A 93 -11.33 0.32 -13.07
N PRO A 94 -10.83 -0.92 -13.22
CA PRO A 94 -10.31 -1.79 -12.14
C PRO A 94 -9.26 -1.13 -11.21
N GLU A 95 -8.81 0.09 -11.52
CA GLU A 95 -7.81 0.91 -10.85
C GLU A 95 -8.24 1.48 -9.49
N GLY A 96 -9.54 1.70 -9.23
CA GLY A 96 -10.00 2.09 -7.89
C GLY A 96 -9.60 1.09 -6.80
N ARG A 97 -9.42 -0.19 -7.18
CA ARG A 97 -8.92 -1.25 -6.30
C ARG A 97 -7.46 -1.05 -5.91
N GLN A 98 -6.66 -0.35 -6.72
CA GLN A 98 -5.23 -0.15 -6.48
C GLN A 98 -4.98 0.79 -5.29
N SER A 99 -5.77 1.86 -5.15
CA SER A 99 -5.70 2.72 -3.95
C SER A 99 -6.11 1.95 -2.68
N VAL A 100 -7.17 1.13 -2.76
CA VAL A 100 -7.61 0.29 -1.63
C VAL A 100 -6.55 -0.75 -1.26
N ASP A 101 -5.92 -1.39 -2.24
CA ASP A 101 -4.82 -2.33 -2.03
C ASP A 101 -3.61 -1.64 -1.38
N ALA A 102 -3.25 -0.43 -1.81
CA ALA A 102 -2.16 0.35 -1.24
C ALA A 102 -2.43 0.77 0.22
N VAL A 103 -3.64 1.24 0.51
CA VAL A 103 -4.07 1.59 1.87
C VAL A 103 -4.10 0.36 2.77
N LEU A 104 -4.60 -0.78 2.28
CA LEU A 104 -4.59 -2.04 3.04
C LEU A 104 -3.16 -2.47 3.39
N VAL A 105 -2.22 -2.37 2.44
CA VAL A 105 -0.81 -2.63 2.70
C VAL A 105 -0.27 -1.70 3.79
N ALA A 106 -0.54 -0.39 3.69
CA ALA A 106 -0.11 0.58 4.69
C ALA A 106 -0.69 0.29 6.08
N VAL A 107 -1.97 -0.08 6.18
CA VAL A 107 -2.60 -0.49 7.44
C VAL A 107 -1.93 -1.74 8.01
N VAL A 108 -1.71 -2.77 7.19
CA VAL A 108 -1.08 -4.01 7.65
C VAL A 108 0.35 -3.74 8.16
N ILE A 109 1.14 -2.95 7.44
CA ILE A 109 2.47 -2.52 7.91
C ILE A 109 2.35 -1.78 9.24
N GLY A 110 1.46 -0.78 9.33
CA GLY A 110 1.29 0.01 10.54
C GLY A 110 0.85 -0.83 11.74
N LEU A 111 0.00 -1.84 11.54
CA LEU A 111 -0.41 -2.79 12.58
C LEU A 111 0.74 -3.70 13.00
N LEU A 112 1.57 -4.17 12.07
CA LEU A 112 2.76 -4.96 12.39
C LEU A 112 3.74 -4.15 13.23
N MET A 113 4.00 -2.90 12.86
CA MET A 113 4.85 -2.00 13.64
C MET A 113 4.26 -1.72 15.03
N LEU A 114 2.95 -1.49 15.13
CA LEU A 114 2.28 -1.30 16.42
C LEU A 114 2.33 -2.55 17.31
N ALA A 115 2.34 -3.73 16.71
CA ALA A 115 2.52 -5.01 17.41
C ALA A 115 3.99 -5.29 17.79
N GLY A 116 4.91 -4.36 17.54
CA GLY A 116 6.33 -4.47 17.90
C GLY A 116 7.19 -5.21 16.87
N PHE A 117 6.65 -5.54 15.69
CA PHE A 117 7.48 -6.08 14.61
C PHE A 117 8.25 -4.93 13.96
N SER A 118 9.54 -4.80 14.29
CA SER A 118 10.46 -3.94 13.58
C SER A 118 11.44 -4.78 12.77
N PRO A 119 11.52 -4.59 11.45
CA PRO A 119 12.43 -5.36 10.59
C PRO A 119 13.90 -4.94 10.75
N PHE A 120 14.19 -3.92 11.56
CA PHE A 120 15.51 -3.31 11.70
C PHE A 120 15.93 -3.06 13.16
N ASP A 121 15.17 -3.56 14.14
CA ASP A 121 15.43 -3.34 15.58
C ASP A 121 16.23 -4.49 16.18
N ASP A 122 17.38 -4.78 15.56
CA ASP A 122 18.40 -5.65 16.13
C ASP A 122 19.46 -4.77 16.83
N ASP A 123 19.92 -5.21 18.00
CA ASP A 123 20.93 -4.51 18.79
C ASP A 123 22.22 -4.35 17.96
N PRO A 124 22.75 -3.13 17.75
CA PRO A 124 23.91 -2.89 16.87
C PRO A 124 25.18 -3.67 17.25
N ASP A 125 25.27 -4.12 18.51
CA ASP A 125 26.37 -4.94 19.01
C ASP A 125 26.32 -6.40 18.49
N ASP A 126 25.19 -6.82 17.91
CA ASP A 126 24.99 -8.14 17.30
C ASP A 126 25.16 -8.14 15.77
N GLY A 127 25.95 -7.18 15.25
CA GLY A 127 26.38 -7.01 13.85
C GLY A 127 27.18 -8.18 13.25
N SER A 128 26.91 -9.39 13.71
CA SER A 128 27.35 -10.64 13.15
C SER A 128 26.98 -10.72 11.67
N LEU A 129 27.89 -11.26 10.86
CA LEU A 129 27.62 -11.61 9.46
C LEU A 129 26.32 -12.42 9.30
N ALA A 130 25.92 -13.16 10.34
CA ALA A 130 24.68 -13.90 10.38
C ALA A 130 23.44 -13.00 10.29
N ALA A 131 23.35 -11.91 11.06
CA ALA A 131 22.24 -10.97 11.02
C ALA A 131 22.11 -10.33 9.62
N VAL A 132 23.23 -9.85 9.07
CA VAL A 132 23.28 -9.28 7.70
C VAL A 132 22.83 -10.29 6.66
N LEU A 133 23.28 -11.55 6.75
CA LEU A 133 22.86 -12.62 5.85
C LEU A 133 21.38 -12.95 5.98
N VAL A 134 20.84 -12.99 7.20
CA VAL A 134 19.41 -13.24 7.45
C VAL A 134 18.56 -12.14 6.83
N VAL A 135 18.92 -10.87 7.02
CA VAL A 135 18.24 -9.72 6.42
C VAL A 135 18.34 -9.80 4.89
N ALA A 136 19.53 -10.04 4.33
CA ALA A 136 19.72 -10.15 2.89
C ALA A 136 18.88 -11.29 2.27
N VAL A 137 18.85 -12.47 2.91
CA VAL A 137 18.03 -13.61 2.48
C VAL A 137 16.54 -13.27 2.54
N ASN A 138 16.09 -12.61 3.61
CA ASN A 138 14.70 -12.20 3.73
C ASN A 138 14.31 -11.18 2.65
N LEU A 139 15.17 -10.20 2.36
CA LEU A 139 14.98 -9.25 1.27
C LEU A 139 14.87 -9.96 -0.09
N VAL A 140 15.71 -10.95 -0.35
CA VAL A 140 15.62 -11.78 -1.57
C VAL A 140 14.26 -12.48 -1.64
N PHE A 141 13.78 -13.08 -0.55
CA PHE A 141 12.47 -13.72 -0.53
C PHE A 141 11.33 -12.71 -0.76
N ALA A 142 11.39 -11.53 -0.14
CA ALA A 142 10.40 -10.47 -0.33
C ALA A 142 10.35 -10.00 -1.80
N VAL A 143 11.51 -9.75 -2.42
CA VAL A 143 11.63 -9.36 -3.84
C VAL A 143 11.07 -10.46 -4.74
N VAL A 144 11.45 -11.73 -4.51
CA VAL A 144 10.93 -12.86 -5.29
C VAL A 144 9.41 -12.98 -5.13
N ALA A 145 8.87 -12.79 -3.93
CA ALA A 145 7.42 -12.80 -3.69
C ALA A 145 6.71 -11.67 -4.47
N ILE A 146 7.25 -10.45 -4.47
CA ILE A 146 6.74 -9.32 -5.25
C ILE A 146 6.76 -9.66 -6.76
N LEU A 147 7.89 -10.13 -7.29
CA LEU A 147 8.04 -10.52 -8.70
C LEU A 147 7.10 -11.67 -9.13
N LYS A 148 6.70 -12.52 -8.18
CA LYS A 148 5.68 -13.57 -8.37
C LYS A 148 4.23 -13.06 -8.35
N GLY A 149 4.02 -11.75 -8.19
CA GLY A 149 2.70 -11.12 -8.11
C GLY A 149 2.05 -11.28 -6.74
N ARG A 150 2.87 -11.39 -5.67
CA ARG A 150 2.43 -11.52 -4.27
C ARG A 150 2.94 -10.36 -3.43
N ALA A 151 2.76 -9.13 -3.91
CA ALA A 151 3.27 -7.90 -3.28
C ALA A 151 2.97 -7.83 -1.77
N LEU A 152 1.71 -8.04 -1.36
CA LEU A 152 1.32 -8.05 0.06
C LEU A 152 2.14 -9.06 0.89
N LEU A 153 2.27 -10.32 0.43
CA LEU A 153 3.04 -11.32 1.18
C LEU A 153 4.55 -11.03 1.19
N GLY A 154 5.08 -10.39 0.14
CA GLY A 154 6.48 -9.96 0.11
C GLY A 154 6.74 -8.83 1.09
N ILE A 155 5.87 -7.83 1.13
CA ILE A 155 5.97 -6.67 2.03
C ILE A 155 5.76 -7.10 3.49
N CYS A 156 4.69 -7.85 3.81
CA CYS A 156 4.52 -8.42 5.15
C CYS A 156 5.64 -9.38 5.51
N GLY A 157 6.25 -10.01 4.50
CA GLY A 157 7.41 -10.87 4.61
C GLY A 157 8.66 -10.19 5.17
N LEU A 158 8.80 -8.87 5.01
CA LEU A 158 9.88 -8.10 5.61
C LEU A 158 9.82 -8.14 7.15
N PHE A 159 8.61 -8.08 7.69
CA PHE A 159 8.33 -8.13 9.12
C PHE A 159 8.22 -9.56 9.65
N VAL A 160 7.74 -10.49 8.80
CA VAL A 160 7.50 -11.89 9.14
C VAL A 160 8.10 -12.78 8.05
N PRO A 161 9.39 -13.16 8.14
CA PRO A 161 10.12 -13.86 7.07
C PRO A 161 9.42 -15.12 6.53
N LEU A 162 8.68 -15.84 7.38
CA LEU A 162 7.88 -17.00 6.98
C LEU A 162 6.85 -16.69 5.89
N LEU A 163 6.26 -15.48 5.87
CA LEU A 163 5.31 -15.07 4.84
C LEU A 163 5.99 -14.92 3.47
N ALA A 164 7.19 -14.34 3.45
CA ALA A 164 8.00 -14.24 2.23
C ALA A 164 8.34 -15.63 1.69
N LEU A 165 8.81 -16.53 2.56
CA LEU A 165 9.14 -17.91 2.21
C LEU A 165 7.93 -18.67 1.64
N VAL A 166 6.76 -18.58 2.29
CA VAL A 166 5.54 -19.22 1.79
C VAL A 166 5.15 -18.66 0.41
N ALA A 167 5.35 -17.36 0.18
CA ALA A 167 5.08 -16.74 -1.11
C ALA A 167 6.07 -17.20 -2.20
N THR A 168 7.35 -17.35 -1.87
CA THR A 168 8.38 -17.82 -2.81
C THR A 168 8.25 -19.31 -3.12
N CYS A 169 7.81 -20.15 -2.19
CA CYS A 169 7.55 -21.57 -2.45
C CYS A 169 6.33 -21.81 -3.34
N ARG A 170 5.39 -20.86 -3.43
CA ARG A 170 4.16 -21.00 -4.22
C ARG A 170 4.36 -20.60 -5.69
N VAL A 171 3.49 -21.17 -6.55
CA VAL A 171 3.44 -20.85 -7.99
C VAL A 171 3.05 -19.38 -8.19
N ALA A 172 3.75 -18.71 -9.10
CA ALA A 172 3.55 -17.30 -9.43
C ALA A 172 2.19 -17.04 -10.10
N ARG A 173 1.69 -15.80 -10.03
CA ARG A 173 0.51 -15.40 -10.80
C ARG A 173 0.84 -15.42 -12.30
N PRO A 174 -0.05 -15.92 -13.19
CA PRO A 174 0.25 -16.08 -14.62
C PRO A 174 0.72 -14.81 -15.34
N GLY A 175 0.27 -13.63 -14.90
CA GLY A 175 0.65 -12.34 -15.48
C GLY A 175 1.83 -11.65 -14.81
N SER A 176 2.50 -12.25 -13.82
CA SER A 176 3.60 -11.58 -13.11
C SER A 176 4.91 -11.59 -13.92
N PRO A 177 5.86 -10.66 -13.65
CA PRO A 177 7.18 -10.68 -14.27
C PRO A 177 7.85 -12.05 -14.17
N TRP A 178 7.72 -12.71 -13.02
CA TRP A 178 8.23 -14.07 -12.82
C TRP A 178 7.61 -15.10 -13.76
N ALA A 179 6.29 -15.14 -13.86
CA ALA A 179 5.63 -16.10 -14.75
C ALA A 179 6.01 -15.86 -16.22
N ARG A 180 6.08 -14.59 -16.66
CA ARG A 180 6.49 -14.25 -18.03
C ARG A 180 7.91 -14.71 -18.35
N ARG A 181 8.84 -14.60 -17.39
CA ARG A 181 10.25 -14.94 -17.61
C ARG A 181 10.54 -16.44 -17.51
N TRP A 182 9.87 -17.14 -16.60
CA TRP A 182 10.22 -18.52 -16.24
C TRP A 182 9.16 -19.57 -16.58
N TYR A 183 7.95 -19.20 -17.02
CA TYR A 183 6.89 -20.14 -17.43
C TYR A 183 6.63 -20.04 -18.94
N PRO A 184 7.29 -20.87 -19.77
CA PRO A 184 7.03 -20.91 -21.21
C PRO A 184 5.57 -21.23 -21.54
N PRO A 185 5.06 -20.76 -22.70
CA PRO A 185 3.76 -21.17 -23.23
C PRO A 185 3.66 -22.70 -23.29
N GLY A 186 2.54 -23.27 -22.83
CA GLY A 186 2.32 -24.73 -22.82
C GLY A 186 2.98 -25.49 -21.64
N SER A 187 3.78 -24.84 -20.79
CA SER A 187 4.42 -25.54 -19.67
C SER A 187 3.43 -26.01 -18.58
N ARG A 188 3.74 -27.15 -17.93
CA ARG A 188 2.98 -27.67 -16.77
C ARG A 188 2.84 -26.62 -15.65
N ARG A 189 3.87 -25.78 -15.45
CA ARG A 189 3.87 -24.71 -14.45
C ARG A 189 2.89 -23.58 -14.80
N LEU A 190 2.81 -23.17 -16.07
CA LEU A 190 1.83 -22.19 -16.54
C LEU A 190 0.39 -22.72 -16.42
N ALA A 191 0.17 -23.98 -16.78
CA ALA A 191 -1.13 -24.64 -16.62
C ALA A 191 -1.57 -24.69 -15.14
N LYS A 192 -0.65 -25.06 -14.23
CA LYS A 192 -0.89 -25.03 -12.78
C LYS A 192 -1.18 -23.63 -12.27
N ALA A 193 -0.47 -22.61 -12.76
CA ALA A 193 -0.71 -21.22 -12.41
C ALA A 193 -2.12 -20.76 -12.84
N ARG A 194 -2.53 -21.05 -14.07
CA ARG A 194 -3.87 -20.72 -14.60
C ARG A 194 -4.98 -21.45 -13.86
N ARG A 195 -4.81 -22.74 -13.50
CA ARG A 195 -5.79 -23.46 -12.66
C ARG A 195 -5.94 -22.83 -11.28
N ARG A 196 -4.84 -22.37 -10.67
CA ARG A 196 -4.87 -21.76 -9.33
C ARG A 196 -5.44 -20.34 -9.35
N PHE A 197 -5.16 -19.58 -10.41
CA PHE A 197 -5.61 -18.22 -10.61
C PHE A 197 -6.37 -18.12 -11.94
N PRO A 198 -7.60 -18.64 -12.00
CA PRO A 198 -8.40 -18.53 -13.20
C PRO A 198 -8.69 -17.05 -13.51
N PRO A 199 -8.61 -16.64 -14.79
CA PRO A 199 -8.95 -15.27 -15.19
C PRO A 199 -10.40 -14.95 -14.82
N GLY A 200 -10.64 -13.74 -14.32
CA GLY A 200 -11.99 -13.28 -13.93
C GLY A 200 -12.51 -13.77 -12.57
N ARG A 201 -11.69 -14.48 -11.77
CA ARG A 201 -12.14 -14.95 -10.44
C ARG A 201 -12.37 -13.77 -9.49
N ARG A 202 -13.65 -13.49 -9.21
CA ARG A 202 -14.05 -12.64 -8.09
C ARG A 202 -13.81 -13.36 -6.77
N ASN A 203 -13.24 -12.67 -5.79
CA ASN A 203 -13.00 -13.14 -4.44
C ASN A 203 -14.10 -12.61 -3.50
N ARG A 204 -14.21 -13.19 -2.30
CA ARG A 204 -15.24 -12.82 -1.30
C ARG A 204 -15.15 -11.39 -0.79
N TRP A 205 -14.00 -10.73 -0.97
CA TRP A 205 -13.73 -9.37 -0.55
C TRP A 205 -14.03 -8.36 -1.65
N ASP A 206 -14.22 -8.79 -2.90
CA ASP A 206 -14.54 -7.89 -4.00
C ASP A 206 -15.81 -7.07 -3.77
N PRO A 207 -16.90 -7.59 -3.16
CA PRO A 207 -18.05 -6.75 -2.82
C PRO A 207 -17.73 -5.64 -1.81
N LEU A 208 -16.83 -5.89 -0.87
CA LEU A 208 -16.37 -4.89 0.11
C LEU A 208 -15.46 -3.88 -0.57
N VAL A 209 -14.55 -4.32 -1.43
CA VAL A 209 -13.70 -3.42 -2.21
C VAL A 209 -14.56 -2.57 -3.16
N ASP A 210 -15.52 -3.17 -3.88
CA ASP A 210 -16.45 -2.50 -4.79
C ASP A 210 -17.27 -1.39 -4.08
N LEU A 211 -17.61 -1.60 -2.80
CA LEU A 211 -18.24 -0.58 -1.95
C LEU A 211 -17.33 0.64 -1.74
N PHE A 212 -16.03 0.42 -1.54
CA PHE A 212 -15.04 1.49 -1.38
C PHE A 212 -14.61 2.10 -2.72
N THR A 213 -14.65 1.36 -3.83
CA THR A 213 -14.23 1.87 -5.15
C THR A 213 -15.35 2.56 -5.91
N GLY A 214 -16.61 2.46 -5.45
CA GLY A 214 -17.74 3.16 -6.08
C GLY A 214 -18.05 2.66 -7.50
N SER A 215 -17.60 1.44 -7.83
CA SER A 215 -17.87 0.75 -9.09
C SER A 215 -19.24 0.07 -9.03
N ARG A 216 -20.29 0.86 -9.26
CA ARG A 216 -21.59 0.38 -9.70
C ARG A 216 -22.04 1.24 -10.87
#